data_AF-A0AAJ1QZI0-F1
#
_entry.id   AF-A0AAJ1QZI0-F1
#
_cell.length_a   1.000
_cell.length_b   1.000
_cell.length_c   1.000
_cell.angle_alpha   90.00
_cell.angle_beta   90.00
_cell.angle_gamma   90.00
#
_symmetry.space_group_name_H-M   'P 1'
#
loop_
_entity.id
_entity.type
_entity.pdbx_description
1 polymer ?
#
loop_
_entity_poly.entity_id
_entity_poly.type
_entity_poly.pdbx_seq_one_letter_code
_entity_poly.pdbx_strand_id
1 'polypeptide(L)'
;MNTHLYKIKHFNNTLDVFSSEEKLYTSKWFMDFGKFGSEVFNSENKIIYRITKQFQFWKWKMVFTIKNSQDILTELISQNNRKTIFSIDVDEATYETNIHFKKKISILKNGEKIAEIDESFSDNDFKDSIKLQLLDKNDLAVCFLLFSCLKIEATEQDYKSIMPSQKQLEPNEEPWN
;
A
#
# COMPACT_ATOMS: atom_id res chain seq x y z
N MET A 1 -18.22 -14.16 3.17
CA MET A 1 -17.75 -12.88 3.74
C MET A 1 -18.10 -11.79 2.74
N ASN A 2 -18.74 -10.70 3.16
CA ASN A 2 -19.01 -9.57 2.27
C ASN A 2 -17.85 -8.58 2.40
N THR A 3 -17.21 -8.25 1.27
CA THR A 3 -16.14 -7.26 1.20
C THR A 3 -16.64 -6.00 0.52
N HIS A 4 -16.18 -4.85 0.96
CA HIS A 4 -16.28 -3.59 0.23
C HIS A 4 -15.28 -3.59 -0.93
N LEU A 5 -15.71 -3.09 -2.09
CA LEU A 5 -14.89 -2.99 -3.29
C LEU A 5 -14.52 -1.53 -3.56
N TYR A 6 -13.24 -1.31 -3.82
CA TYR A 6 -12.69 -0.01 -4.19
C TYR A 6 -11.83 -0.14 -5.44
N LYS A 7 -11.77 0.95 -6.21
CA LYS A 7 -10.91 1.08 -7.39
C LYS A 7 -9.74 1.98 -7.04
N ILE A 8 -8.51 1.50 -7.24
CA ILE A 8 -7.32 2.34 -7.15
C ILE A 8 -6.83 2.63 -8.57
N LYS A 9 -6.74 3.91 -8.93
CA LYS A 9 -6.11 4.36 -10.18
C LYS A 9 -4.70 4.82 -9.88
N HIS A 10 -3.73 4.32 -10.64
CA HIS A 10 -2.35 4.77 -10.60
C HIS A 10 -2.11 5.60 -11.85
N PHE A 11 -1.68 6.85 -11.69
CA PHE A 11 -1.22 7.70 -12.78
C PHE A 11 0.05 8.43 -12.39
N ASN A 12 1.14 8.19 -13.13
CA ASN A 12 2.46 8.75 -12.88
C ASN A 12 2.92 8.56 -11.42
N ASN A 13 3.01 9.65 -10.65
CA ASN A 13 3.43 9.67 -9.26
C ASN A 13 2.27 9.76 -8.25
N THR A 14 1.06 9.41 -8.70
CA THR A 14 -0.19 9.56 -7.94
C THR A 14 -0.98 8.25 -7.90
N LEU A 15 -1.54 7.95 -6.73
CA LEU A 15 -2.59 6.95 -6.55
C LEU A 15 -3.87 7.63 -6.08
N ASP A 16 -5.00 7.27 -6.66
CA ASP A 16 -6.32 7.71 -6.22
C ASP A 16 -7.19 6.49 -5.92
N VAL A 17 -7.84 6.45 -4.75
CA VAL A 17 -8.79 5.38 -4.40
C VAL A 17 -10.22 5.91 -4.43
N PHE A 18 -11.10 5.13 -5.07
CA PHE A 18 -12.49 5.48 -5.33
C PHE A 18 -13.44 4.43 -4.73
N SER A 19 -14.56 4.91 -4.21
CA SER A 19 -15.78 4.13 -4.02
C SER A 19 -16.77 4.51 -5.10
N SER A 20 -17.06 3.60 -6.02
CA SER A 20 -17.77 3.93 -7.27
C SER A 20 -17.04 5.05 -8.03
N GLU A 21 -17.63 6.24 -8.15
CA GLU A 21 -17.03 7.41 -8.81
C GLU A 21 -16.52 8.46 -7.81
N GLU A 22 -16.75 8.28 -6.51
CA GLU A 22 -16.31 9.21 -5.47
C GLU A 22 -14.87 8.93 -5.08
N LYS A 23 -14.00 9.94 -5.21
CA LYS A 23 -12.61 9.85 -4.77
C LYS A 23 -12.51 10.04 -3.26
N LEU A 24 -11.99 9.03 -2.57
CA LEU A 24 -11.89 9.03 -1.10
C LEU A 24 -10.54 9.49 -0.60
N TYR A 25 -9.45 9.00 -1.21
CA TYR A 25 -8.09 9.38 -0.85
C TYR A 25 -7.21 9.52 -2.08
N THR A 26 -6.16 10.33 -1.94
CA THR A 26 -5.10 10.51 -2.93
C THR A 26 -3.76 10.31 -2.24
N SER A 27 -2.80 9.69 -2.91
CA SER A 27 -1.41 9.59 -2.46
C SER A 27 -0.51 10.12 -3.56
N LYS A 28 0.44 10.99 -3.22
CA LYS A 28 1.38 11.59 -4.19
C LYS A 28 2.79 11.49 -3.66
N TRP A 29 3.68 10.87 -4.42
CA TRP A 29 5.11 10.82 -4.07
C TRP A 29 5.93 11.82 -4.87
N PHE A 30 7.02 12.23 -4.26
CA PHE A 30 7.97 13.20 -4.78
C PHE A 30 9.39 12.83 -4.32
N MET A 31 10.37 13.37 -5.02
CA MET A 31 11.76 13.31 -4.60
C MET A 31 12.13 14.68 -4.00
N ASP A 32 12.64 14.68 -2.77
CA ASP A 32 13.12 15.88 -2.10
C ASP A 32 14.49 15.62 -1.45
N PHE A 33 15.48 16.45 -1.77
CA PHE A 33 16.88 16.30 -1.34
C PHE A 33 17.44 14.87 -1.45
N GLY A 34 17.13 14.16 -2.55
CA GLY A 34 17.60 12.80 -2.80
C GLY A 34 16.92 11.72 -1.95
N LYS A 35 15.85 12.06 -1.23
CA LYS A 35 14.97 11.11 -0.53
C LYS A 35 13.62 11.08 -1.22
N PHE A 36 12.96 9.93 -1.17
CA PHE A 36 11.59 9.82 -1.65
C PHE A 36 10.60 10.02 -0.50
N GLY A 37 9.69 10.96 -0.70
CA GLY A 37 8.58 11.26 0.18
C GLY A 37 7.25 10.96 -0.47
N SER A 38 6.20 10.81 0.33
CA SER A 38 4.83 10.76 -0.15
C SER A 38 3.88 11.39 0.85
N GLU A 39 2.78 11.95 0.36
CA GLU A 39 1.70 12.49 1.18
C GLU A 39 0.38 11.82 0.79
N VAL A 40 -0.40 11.44 1.82
CA VAL A 40 -1.75 10.92 1.66
C VAL A 40 -2.75 12.00 2.07
N PHE A 41 -3.71 12.25 1.20
CA PHE A 41 -4.76 13.25 1.32
C PHE A 41 -6.12 12.58 1.45
N ASN A 42 -7.01 13.14 2.25
CA ASN A 42 -8.44 12.78 2.26
C ASN A 42 -9.20 13.49 1.13
N SER A 43 -10.51 13.25 1.03
CA SER A 43 -11.41 13.87 0.04
C SER A 43 -11.48 15.40 0.13
N GLU A 44 -11.14 16.00 1.28
CA GLU A 44 -11.06 17.44 1.50
C GLU A 44 -9.68 18.03 1.13
N ASN A 45 -8.77 17.23 0.55
CA ASN A 45 -7.36 17.58 0.29
C ASN A 45 -6.54 17.92 1.54
N LYS A 46 -6.96 17.47 2.73
CA LYS A 46 -6.16 17.57 3.95
C LYS A 46 -5.18 16.40 4.00
N ILE A 47 -3.92 16.70 4.32
CA ILE A 47 -2.87 15.69 4.53
C ILE A 47 -3.21 14.91 5.80
N ILE A 48 -3.37 13.60 5.67
CA ILE A 48 -3.60 12.68 6.79
C ILE A 48 -2.36 11.85 7.12
N TYR A 49 -1.47 11.64 6.16
CA TYR A 49 -0.17 11.00 6.39
C TYR A 49 0.95 11.68 5.59
N ARG A 50 2.12 11.81 6.21
CA ARG A 50 3.39 12.12 5.54
C ARG A 50 4.33 10.94 5.68
N ILE A 51 4.88 10.48 4.56
CA ILE A 51 5.70 9.29 4.45
C ILE A 51 7.08 9.69 3.96
N THR A 52 8.13 9.18 4.60
CA THR A 52 9.51 9.28 4.11
C THR A 52 10.09 7.88 3.98
N LYS A 53 10.54 7.53 2.78
CA LYS A 53 11.21 6.26 2.52
C LYS A 53 12.71 6.40 2.80
N GLN A 54 13.25 5.53 3.63
CA GLN A 54 14.66 5.51 3.97
C GLN A 54 15.22 4.08 3.99
N PHE A 55 16.37 3.87 3.37
CA PHE A 55 17.15 2.65 3.56
C PHE A 55 18.10 2.82 4.75
N GLN A 56 17.93 2.01 5.79
CA GLN A 56 18.81 2.00 6.95
C GLN A 56 19.98 1.06 6.67
N PHE A 57 21.07 1.60 6.11
CA PHE A 57 22.25 0.83 5.70
C PHE A 57 22.85 -0.04 6.82
N TRP A 58 22.86 0.43 8.07
CA TRP A 58 23.40 -0.31 9.22
C TRP A 58 22.55 -1.50 9.67
N LYS A 59 21.25 -1.48 9.39
CA LYS A 59 20.29 -2.57 9.67
C LYS A 59 19.93 -3.37 8.41
N TRP A 60 20.46 -2.95 7.26
CA TRP A 60 20.18 -3.50 5.93
C TRP A 60 18.68 -3.66 5.63
N LYS A 61 17.85 -2.70 6.07
CA LYS A 61 16.39 -2.79 5.96
C LYS A 61 15.77 -1.52 5.37
N MET A 62 14.67 -1.72 4.65
CA MET A 62 13.81 -0.64 4.17
C MET A 62 12.88 -0.20 5.30
N VAL A 63 12.80 1.11 5.54
CA VAL A 63 11.92 1.70 6.55
C VAL A 63 11.15 2.84 5.90
N PHE A 64 9.84 2.89 6.16
CA PHE A 64 9.01 4.05 5.86
C PHE A 64 8.64 4.72 7.17
N THR A 65 9.12 5.94 7.37
CA THR A 65 8.75 6.75 8.51
C THR A 65 7.46 7.49 8.17
N ILE A 66 6.43 7.32 9.00
CA ILE A 66 5.08 7.83 8.76
C ILE A 66 4.71 8.78 9.89
N LYS A 67 4.21 9.96 9.55
CA LYS A 67 3.59 10.91 10.49
C LYS A 67 2.12 11.06 10.15
N ASN A 68 1.24 10.90 11.14
CA ASN A 68 -0.18 11.18 10.96
C ASN A 68 -0.49 12.69 11.13
N SER A 69 -1.77 13.06 11.06
CA SER A 69 -2.20 14.47 11.20
C SER A 69 -1.99 15.05 12.61
N GLN A 70 -1.79 14.21 13.62
CA GLN A 70 -1.43 14.58 14.99
C GLN A 70 0.10 14.53 15.24
N ASP A 71 0.90 14.43 14.17
CA ASP A 71 2.37 14.30 14.23
C ASP A 71 2.88 13.07 15.01
N ILE A 72 2.02 12.06 15.24
CA ILE A 72 2.42 10.78 15.81
C ILE A 72 3.25 10.03 14.76
N LEU A 73 4.44 9.62 15.18
CA LEU A 73 5.42 8.93 14.35
C LEU A 73 5.26 7.42 14.47
N THR A 74 5.15 6.73 13.34
CA THR A 74 5.16 5.27 13.25
C THR A 74 6.11 4.82 12.13
N GLU A 75 6.57 3.58 12.18
CA GLU A 75 7.47 3.02 11.17
C GLU A 75 6.86 1.76 10.54
N LEU A 76 6.74 1.75 9.20
CA LEU A 76 6.51 0.53 8.45
C LEU A 76 7.87 -0.09 8.10
N ILE A 77 8.08 -1.31 8.59
CA ILE A 77 9.39 -1.97 8.56
C ILE A 77 9.28 -3.30 7.82
N SER A 78 10.24 -3.56 6.92
CA SER A 78 10.43 -4.86 6.28
C SER A 78 10.78 -5.92 7.33
N GLN A 79 9.99 -6.99 7.42
CA GLN A 79 10.16 -8.08 8.39
C GLN A 79 11.06 -9.21 7.87
N ASN A 80 11.27 -9.27 6.55
CA ASN A 80 12.16 -10.25 5.93
C ASN A 80 13.18 -9.60 4.99
N ASN A 81 14.27 -10.32 4.71
CA ASN A 81 15.33 -9.85 3.82
C ASN A 81 14.87 -9.68 2.36
N ARG A 82 13.80 -10.39 1.99
CA ARG A 82 13.22 -10.36 0.65
C ARG A 82 12.36 -9.11 0.41
N LYS A 83 12.01 -8.37 1.47
CA LYS A 83 11.17 -7.16 1.40
C LYS A 83 9.79 -7.45 0.79
N THR A 84 9.23 -8.60 1.18
CA THR A 84 7.90 -9.06 0.78
C THR A 84 6.90 -9.05 1.93
N ILE A 85 7.38 -8.88 3.17
CA ILE A 85 6.56 -8.75 4.37
C ILE A 85 6.93 -7.44 5.05
N PHE A 86 5.94 -6.58 5.31
CA PHE A 86 6.12 -5.33 6.04
C PHE A 86 5.12 -5.24 7.18
N SER A 87 5.53 -4.68 8.32
CA SER A 87 4.65 -4.52 9.48
C SER A 87 4.77 -3.13 10.11
N ILE A 88 3.65 -2.66 10.66
CA ILE A 88 3.47 -1.38 11.34
C ILE A 88 2.43 -1.52 12.46
N ASP A 89 2.62 -0.79 13.55
CA ASP A 89 1.61 -0.63 14.60
C ASP A 89 0.89 0.71 14.43
N VAL A 90 -0.44 0.67 14.38
CA VAL A 90 -1.33 1.84 14.28
C VAL A 90 -2.50 1.63 15.24
N ASP A 91 -2.75 2.60 16.13
CA ASP A 91 -3.88 2.61 17.07
C ASP A 91 -4.06 1.27 17.82
N GLU A 92 -2.99 0.76 18.43
CA GLU A 92 -2.94 -0.51 19.19
C GLU A 92 -3.17 -1.79 18.36
N ALA A 93 -3.25 -1.69 17.03
CA ALA A 93 -3.32 -2.83 16.13
C ALA A 93 -2.04 -2.97 15.29
N THR A 94 -1.61 -4.21 15.10
CA THR A 94 -0.49 -4.54 14.21
C THR A 94 -1.04 -4.86 12.84
N TYR A 95 -0.60 -4.12 11.83
CA TYR A 95 -0.89 -4.40 10.43
C TYR A 95 0.32 -5.06 9.76
N GLU A 96 0.05 -6.00 8.88
CA GLU A 96 1.06 -6.67 8.06
C GLU A 96 0.67 -6.62 6.58
N THR A 97 1.63 -6.39 5.70
CA THR A 97 1.47 -6.40 4.25
C THR A 97 2.33 -7.50 3.64
N ASN A 98 1.67 -8.42 2.93
CA ASN A 98 2.29 -9.59 2.31
C ASN A 98 2.20 -9.49 0.79
N ILE A 99 3.34 -9.45 0.12
CA ILE A 99 3.45 -9.33 -1.34
C ILE A 99 3.52 -10.74 -1.95
N HIS A 100 2.53 -11.05 -2.79
CA HIS A 100 2.35 -12.36 -3.39
C HIS A 100 2.67 -12.39 -4.89
N PHE A 101 2.60 -13.60 -5.44
CA PHE A 101 2.64 -13.82 -6.89
C PHE A 101 1.44 -13.15 -7.61
N LYS A 102 1.60 -12.87 -8.91
CA LYS A 102 0.61 -12.21 -9.78
C LYS A 102 0.16 -10.82 -9.32
N LYS A 103 1.05 -10.02 -8.71
CA LYS A 103 0.73 -8.65 -8.26
C LYS A 103 -0.44 -8.58 -7.26
N LYS A 104 -0.57 -9.62 -6.44
CA LYS A 104 -1.52 -9.63 -5.32
C LYS A 104 -0.81 -9.22 -4.04
N ILE A 105 -1.52 -8.49 -3.19
CA ILE A 105 -1.03 -8.08 -1.87
C ILE A 105 -2.14 -8.36 -0.86
N SER A 106 -1.83 -9.11 0.20
CA SER A 106 -2.74 -9.25 1.34
C SER A 106 -2.36 -8.26 2.44
N ILE A 107 -3.36 -7.71 3.11
CA ILE A 107 -3.16 -6.91 4.32
C ILE A 107 -3.85 -7.63 5.47
N LEU A 108 -3.09 -7.87 6.53
CA LEU A 108 -3.56 -8.50 7.75
C LEU A 108 -3.62 -7.46 8.86
N LYS A 109 -4.56 -7.61 9.78
CA LYS A 109 -4.70 -6.86 11.02
C LYS A 109 -4.75 -7.86 12.17
N ASN A 110 -3.79 -7.78 13.10
CA ASN A 110 -3.63 -8.72 14.20
C ASN A 110 -3.59 -10.20 13.76
N GLY A 111 -2.99 -10.46 12.59
CA GLY A 111 -2.88 -11.81 12.00
C GLY A 111 -4.08 -12.28 11.17
N GLU A 112 -5.17 -11.50 11.10
CA GLU A 112 -6.33 -11.83 10.27
C GLU A 112 -6.32 -11.02 8.98
N LYS A 113 -6.55 -11.66 7.83
CA LYS A 113 -6.62 -10.97 6.54
C LYS A 113 -7.85 -10.06 6.46
N ILE A 114 -7.61 -8.76 6.28
CA ILE A 114 -8.68 -7.74 6.19
C ILE A 114 -8.80 -7.11 4.81
N ALA A 115 -7.77 -7.22 3.97
CA ALA A 115 -7.81 -6.71 2.61
C ALA A 115 -7.01 -7.56 1.62
N GLU A 116 -7.43 -7.53 0.36
CA GLU A 116 -6.63 -7.98 -0.78
C GLU A 116 -6.60 -6.89 -1.85
N ILE A 117 -5.41 -6.61 -2.36
CA ILE A 117 -5.17 -5.71 -3.49
C ILE A 117 -4.71 -6.57 -4.66
N ASP A 118 -5.41 -6.47 -5.80
CA ASP A 118 -5.07 -7.18 -7.03
C ASP A 118 -4.80 -6.17 -8.15
N GLU A 119 -3.53 -6.00 -8.48
CA GLU A 119 -3.07 -5.10 -9.55
C GLU A 119 -3.00 -5.79 -10.92
N SER A 120 -3.40 -7.06 -10.98
CA SER A 120 -3.54 -7.83 -12.21
C SER A 120 -4.99 -8.02 -12.65
N PHE A 121 -5.94 -7.54 -11.84
CA PHE A 121 -7.37 -7.70 -12.07
C PHE A 121 -7.79 -7.01 -13.39
N SER A 122 -8.51 -7.74 -14.24
CA SER A 122 -8.78 -7.34 -15.63
C SER A 122 -10.26 -7.43 -16.02
N ASP A 123 -11.17 -7.24 -15.08
CA ASP A 123 -12.60 -7.10 -15.39
C ASP A 123 -12.86 -5.74 -16.08
N ASN A 124 -13.86 -5.69 -16.97
CA ASN A 124 -14.25 -4.46 -17.68
C ASN A 124 -14.60 -3.33 -16.72
N ASP A 125 -15.26 -3.65 -15.60
CA ASP A 125 -15.61 -2.66 -14.58
C ASP A 125 -14.37 -2.07 -13.88
N PHE A 126 -13.23 -2.75 -13.96
CA PHE A 126 -11.96 -2.38 -13.35
C PHE A 126 -10.86 -2.12 -14.38
N LYS A 127 -11.23 -1.89 -15.65
CA LYS A 127 -10.26 -1.63 -16.70
C LYS A 127 -9.30 -0.50 -16.30
N ASP A 128 -8.00 -0.76 -16.42
CA ASP A 128 -6.92 0.15 -16.06
C ASP A 128 -6.94 0.61 -14.58
N SER A 129 -7.51 -0.22 -13.68
CA SER A 129 -7.55 0.03 -12.25
C SER A 129 -7.14 -1.19 -11.44
N ILE A 130 -6.63 -0.93 -10.24
CA ILE A 130 -6.26 -1.92 -9.25
C ILE A 130 -7.48 -2.18 -8.36
N LYS A 131 -7.81 -3.45 -8.15
CA LYS A 131 -8.94 -3.84 -7.28
C LYS A 131 -8.47 -3.88 -5.84
N LEU A 132 -9.19 -3.21 -4.93
CA LEU A 132 -9.04 -3.35 -3.48
C LEU A 132 -10.32 -3.94 -2.88
N GLN A 133 -10.20 -5.09 -2.24
CA GLN A 133 -11.25 -5.73 -1.45
C GLN A 133 -10.94 -5.53 0.03
N LEU A 134 -11.93 -5.11 0.82
CA LEU A 134 -11.75 -4.74 2.23
C LEU A 134 -12.91 -5.23 3.09
N LEU A 135 -12.63 -5.79 4.28
CA LEU A 135 -13.68 -6.24 5.20
C LEU A 135 -14.41 -5.09 5.90
N ASP A 136 -13.67 -4.16 6.48
CA ASP A 136 -14.23 -2.99 7.18
C ASP A 136 -13.71 -1.69 6.54
N LYS A 137 -14.63 -0.82 6.12
CA LYS A 137 -14.34 0.51 5.57
C LYS A 137 -13.49 1.38 6.51
N ASN A 138 -13.54 1.15 7.82
CA ASN A 138 -12.74 1.90 8.80
C ASN A 138 -11.23 1.68 8.61
N ASP A 139 -10.84 0.52 8.05
CA ASP A 139 -9.44 0.20 7.79
C ASP A 139 -8.94 0.76 6.44
N LEU A 140 -9.81 1.37 5.62
CA LEU A 140 -9.47 1.81 4.26
C LEU A 140 -8.28 2.76 4.22
N ALA A 141 -8.23 3.73 5.14
CA ALA A 141 -7.15 4.71 5.18
C ALA A 141 -5.79 4.06 5.46
N VAL A 142 -5.74 3.09 6.38
CA VAL A 142 -4.50 2.36 6.71
C VAL A 142 -4.11 1.42 5.57
N CYS A 143 -5.06 0.68 4.99
CA CYS A 143 -4.79 -0.18 3.84
C CYS A 143 -4.25 0.62 2.63
N PHE A 144 -4.82 1.80 2.37
CA PHE A 144 -4.36 2.68 1.30
C PHE A 144 -2.99 3.31 1.60
N LEU A 145 -2.71 3.65 2.86
CA LEU A 145 -1.38 4.09 3.33
C LEU A 145 -0.31 3.01 3.09
N LEU A 146 -0.60 1.76 3.46
CA LEU A 146 0.33 0.64 3.29
C LEU A 146 0.66 0.41 1.82
N PHE A 147 -0.37 0.39 0.97
CA PHE A 147 -0.18 0.28 -0.47
C PHE A 147 0.60 1.47 -1.05
N SER A 148 0.30 2.69 -0.58
CA SER A 148 1.02 3.90 -0.97
C SER A 148 2.52 3.79 -0.68
N CYS A 149 2.90 3.28 0.49
CA CYS A 149 4.31 3.08 0.85
C CYS A 149 5.02 2.16 -0.15
N LEU A 150 4.37 1.06 -0.56
CA LEU A 150 4.93 0.12 -1.53
C LEU A 150 5.10 0.71 -2.93
N LYS A 151 4.34 1.76 -3.27
CA LYS A 151 4.37 2.41 -4.60
C LYS A 151 5.25 3.65 -4.68
N ILE A 152 5.84 4.11 -3.57
CA ILE A 152 6.80 5.20 -3.62
C ILE A 152 7.95 4.82 -4.54
N GLU A 153 8.22 5.67 -5.55
CA GLU A 153 9.16 5.51 -6.69
C GLU A 153 8.62 4.73 -7.89
N ALA A 154 7.49 4.04 -7.79
CA ALA A 154 6.98 3.25 -8.89
C ALA A 154 6.33 4.13 -9.95
N THR A 155 6.94 4.30 -11.13
CA THR A 155 6.20 4.84 -12.29
C THR A 155 5.39 3.73 -12.96
N GLU A 156 4.35 4.09 -13.74
CA GLU A 156 3.63 3.12 -14.59
C GLU A 156 4.59 2.30 -15.49
N GLN A 157 5.72 2.90 -15.89
CA GLN A 157 6.73 2.27 -16.75
C GLN A 157 7.65 1.30 -15.99
N ASP A 158 7.97 1.59 -14.72
CA ASP A 158 8.84 0.75 -13.87
C ASP A 158 8.20 -0.56 -13.43
N TYR A 159 6.87 -0.67 -13.55
CA TYR A 159 6.13 -1.86 -13.15
C TYR A 159 6.60 -3.14 -13.88
N LYS A 160 7.20 -3.01 -15.07
CA LYS A 160 7.77 -4.15 -15.81
C LYS A 160 9.16 -4.59 -15.34
N SER A 161 9.88 -3.78 -14.55
CA SER A 161 11.32 -3.97 -14.28
C SER A 161 11.64 -4.43 -12.85
N ILE A 162 10.82 -4.10 -11.84
CA ILE A 162 11.18 -4.25 -10.41
C ILE A 162 10.49 -5.46 -9.74
N MET A 163 10.01 -6.45 -10.49
CA MET A 163 9.43 -7.63 -9.85
C MET A 163 10.51 -8.53 -9.23
N PRO A 164 10.41 -8.85 -7.92
CA PRO A 164 11.19 -9.95 -7.34
C PRO A 164 10.91 -11.23 -8.13
N SER A 165 11.90 -12.11 -8.22
CA SER A 165 11.71 -13.43 -8.81
C SER A 165 10.49 -14.11 -8.17
N GLN A 166 9.70 -14.84 -8.97
CA GLN A 166 8.50 -15.55 -8.48
C GLN A 166 8.81 -16.49 -7.29
N LYS A 167 10.05 -17.01 -7.20
CA LYS A 167 10.51 -17.87 -6.09
C LYS A 167 10.74 -17.12 -4.77
N GLN A 168 10.69 -15.79 -4.78
CA GLN A 168 10.96 -14.93 -3.61
C GLN A 168 9.68 -14.35 -2.99
N LEU A 169 8.52 -14.54 -3.62
CA LEU A 169 7.22 -13.99 -3.19
C LEU A 169 6.54 -14.93 -2.18
N GLU A 170 5.64 -14.37 -1.36
CA GLU A 170 4.91 -15.15 -0.35
C GLU A 170 3.75 -15.94 -1.00
N PRO A 171 3.47 -17.19 -0.57
CA PRO A 171 2.26 -17.90 -0.98
C PRO A 171 1.02 -17.11 -0.55
N ASN A 172 -0.03 -17.11 -1.38
CA ASN A 172 -1.34 -16.59 -0.99
C ASN A 172 -2.22 -17.79 -0.64
N GLU A 173 -2.24 -18.17 0.65
CA GLU A 173 -2.94 -19.36 1.13
C GLU A 173 -4.46 -19.22 1.03
N GLU A 174 -4.97 -17.99 1.16
CA GLU A 174 -6.41 -17.67 1.10
C GLU A 174 -6.67 -16.51 0.11
N PRO A 175 -6.54 -16.76 -1.22
CA PRO A 175 -6.74 -15.72 -2.21
C PRO A 175 -8.21 -15.27 -2.25
N TRP A 176 -8.43 -13.96 -2.31
CA TRP A 176 -9.76 -13.42 -2.58
C TRP A 176 -9.97 -13.29 -4.09
N ASN A 177 -11.25 -13.36 -4.51
CA ASN A 177 -11.64 -13.30 -5.92
C ASN A 177 -12.18 -11.93 -6.30
#